data_AF-A0A6N0HTI1-F1
#
_entry.id   AF-A0A6N0HTI1-F1
#
_cell.length_a   1.000
_cell.length_b   1.000
_cell.length_c   1.000
_cell.angle_alpha   90.00
_cell.angle_beta   90.00
_cell.angle_gamma   90.00
#
_symmetry.space_group_name_H-M   'P 1'
#
loop_
_entity.id
_entity.type
_entity.pdbx_description
1 polymer ?
#
loop_
_entity_poly.entity_id
_entity_poly.type
_entity_poly.pdbx_seq_one_letter_code
_entity_poly.pdbx_strand_id
1 'polypeptide(L)'
;MSLSRQLTNPLTLIALAVIGMVVIDAMLLGLFQPLENFFGDRMLRIHAAEQIPDPDIVIVDIDEHSLAEMAAEVGRFPWPRSVHAELVEGIARQQPRAIIFDILFSDPDLMRLEGDDYLAEVLSRESHMFLPMLRLTDGNDAGGLSLGEHGRRLGIMAGKAAVEDARVAMVLPLPALIKQGHLGAINFLEDEDGVGRRYAIDIDAYGWSIPSLPATVSRALNYPVPDQENIQLSWRGERLSYRRIPYADLYQDLQLQRSQRPISGVAILRKHVLGIQAQASGKYLTRPFMPTAPRPSCVRCVITSSRLYTTPSVTLRRHKAAAASSSSFARALNYE
;
A
#
# COMPACT_ATOMS: atom_id res chain seq x y z
N MET A 1 -22.54 52.09 -2.44
CA MET A 1 -23.22 52.25 -1.12
C MET A 1 -24.00 51.01 -0.65
N SER A 2 -24.11 49.91 -1.42
CA SER A 2 -24.81 48.69 -0.96
C SER A 2 -23.94 47.75 -0.11
N LEU A 3 -22.63 47.65 -0.40
CA LEU A 3 -21.70 46.78 0.36
C LEU A 3 -21.46 47.25 1.80
N SER A 4 -21.37 48.55 2.04
CA SER A 4 -21.12 49.09 3.40
C SER A 4 -22.29 48.90 4.36
N ARG A 5 -23.54 48.91 3.85
CA ARG A 5 -24.75 48.60 4.65
C ARG A 5 -24.90 47.11 4.94
N GLN A 6 -24.47 46.25 4.01
CA GLN A 6 -24.48 44.80 4.22
C GLN A 6 -23.48 44.37 5.28
N LEU A 7 -22.33 45.03 5.41
CA LEU A 7 -21.31 44.70 6.43
C LEU A 7 -21.72 45.09 7.86
N THR A 8 -22.64 46.04 8.03
CA THR A 8 -23.14 46.50 9.35
C THR A 8 -24.39 45.75 9.85
N ASN A 9 -24.90 44.77 9.11
CA ASN A 9 -26.05 43.98 9.58
C ASN A 9 -25.60 43.07 10.76
N PRO A 10 -26.31 43.05 11.90
CA PRO A 10 -25.94 42.19 13.02
C PRO A 10 -25.84 40.70 12.62
N LEU A 11 -26.66 40.25 11.67
CA LEU A 11 -26.61 38.86 11.17
C LEU A 11 -25.32 38.56 10.38
N THR A 12 -24.84 39.51 9.57
CA THR A 12 -23.58 39.33 8.83
C THR A 12 -22.38 39.37 9.76
N LEU A 13 -22.41 40.20 10.80
CA LEU A 13 -21.36 40.24 11.82
C LEU A 13 -21.30 38.93 12.63
N ILE A 14 -22.46 38.37 13.01
CA ILE A 14 -22.52 37.06 13.67
C ILE A 14 -22.00 35.95 12.75
N ALA A 15 -22.43 35.93 11.48
CA ALA A 15 -21.95 34.94 10.51
C ALA A 15 -20.43 35.02 10.31
N LEU A 16 -19.87 36.23 10.16
CA LEU A 16 -18.42 36.44 10.06
C LEU A 16 -17.68 36.04 11.34
N ALA A 17 -18.26 36.30 12.52
CA ALA A 17 -17.67 35.87 13.80
C ALA A 17 -17.65 34.35 13.95
N VAL A 18 -18.73 33.66 13.56
CA VAL A 18 -18.79 32.18 13.56
C VAL A 18 -17.79 31.60 12.57
N ILE A 19 -17.72 32.14 11.35
CA ILE A 19 -16.73 31.71 10.35
C ILE A 19 -15.31 31.95 10.88
N GLY A 20 -15.04 33.12 11.48
CA GLY A 20 -13.76 33.43 12.10
C GLY A 20 -13.41 32.46 13.22
N MET A 21 -14.37 32.11 14.08
CA MET A 21 -14.18 31.15 15.16
C MET A 21 -13.90 29.74 14.64
N VAL A 22 -14.60 29.31 13.59
CA VAL A 22 -14.33 28.02 12.92
C VAL A 22 -12.95 28.00 12.26
N VAL A 23 -12.54 29.10 11.61
CA VAL A 23 -11.19 29.23 11.02
C VAL A 23 -10.10 29.22 12.09
N ILE A 24 -10.31 29.93 13.20
CA ILE A 24 -9.38 29.94 14.35
C ILE A 24 -9.27 28.55 14.96
N ASP A 25 -10.39 27.85 15.15
CA ASP A 25 -10.38 26.48 15.66
C ASP A 25 -9.59 25.55 14.73
N ALA A 26 -9.90 25.58 13.44
CA ALA A 26 -9.25 24.76 12.42
C ALA A 26 -7.74 25.01 12.30
N MET A 27 -7.27 26.22 12.60
CA MET A 27 -5.85 26.56 12.50
C MET A 27 -5.07 26.39 13.81
N LEU A 28 -5.71 26.51 14.98
CA LEU A 28 -4.99 26.63 16.26
C LEU A 28 -5.41 25.62 17.33
N LEU A 29 -6.69 25.27 17.42
CA LEU A 29 -7.23 24.56 18.59
C LEU A 29 -7.61 23.11 18.28
N GLY A 30 -8.01 22.81 17.04
CA GLY A 30 -8.37 21.46 16.60
C GLY A 30 -9.55 20.84 17.35
N LEU A 31 -10.41 21.63 18.01
CA LEU A 31 -11.48 21.09 18.86
C LEU A 31 -12.51 20.31 18.04
N PHE A 32 -12.69 20.66 16.76
CA PHE A 32 -13.60 19.95 15.85
C PHE A 32 -12.96 18.78 15.09
N GLN A 33 -11.65 18.56 15.20
CA GLN A 33 -10.95 17.49 14.46
C GLN A 33 -11.52 16.08 14.71
N PRO A 34 -11.93 15.69 15.94
CA PRO A 34 -12.56 14.38 16.15
C PRO A 34 -13.88 14.22 15.40
N LEU A 35 -14.65 15.30 15.25
CA LEU A 35 -15.93 15.30 14.54
C LEU A 35 -15.69 15.19 13.02
N GLU A 36 -14.72 15.93 12.51
CA GLU A 36 -14.29 15.84 11.10
C GLU A 36 -13.82 14.42 10.75
N ASN A 37 -12.97 13.84 11.60
CA ASN A 37 -12.50 12.46 11.44
C ASN A 37 -13.67 11.47 11.45
N PHE A 38 -14.64 11.62 12.36
CA PHE A 38 -15.82 10.76 12.41
C PHE A 38 -16.63 10.80 11.09
N PHE A 39 -16.92 11.99 10.58
CA PHE A 39 -17.66 12.13 9.31
C PHE A 39 -16.83 11.67 8.11
N GLY A 40 -15.52 11.97 8.10
CA GLY A 40 -14.58 11.51 7.09
C GLY A 40 -14.53 9.98 7.01
N ASP A 41 -14.38 9.31 8.16
CA ASP A 41 -14.34 7.85 8.25
C ASP A 41 -15.67 7.22 7.79
N ARG A 42 -16.80 7.86 8.10
CA ARG A 42 -18.13 7.42 7.62
C ARG A 42 -18.25 7.55 6.11
N MET A 43 -17.85 8.69 5.56
CA MET A 43 -17.89 8.95 4.12
C MET A 43 -16.98 7.97 3.37
N LEU A 44 -15.76 7.76 3.89
CA LEU A 44 -14.80 6.81 3.35
C LEU A 44 -15.36 5.39 3.34
N ARG A 45 -16.05 4.96 4.40
CA ARG A 45 -16.68 3.63 4.46
C ARG A 45 -17.78 3.45 3.41
N ILE A 46 -18.60 4.48 3.19
CA ILE A 46 -19.65 4.45 2.16
C ILE A 46 -18.99 4.34 0.77
N HIS A 47 -18.00 5.18 0.48
CA HIS A 47 -17.28 5.17 -0.78
C HIS A 47 -16.55 3.85 -1.03
N ALA A 48 -15.98 3.26 0.02
CA ALA A 48 -15.28 1.99 -0.08
C ALA A 48 -16.21 0.86 -0.52
N ALA A 49 -17.43 0.80 0.04
CA ALA A 49 -18.42 -0.23 -0.30
C ALA A 49 -18.85 -0.18 -1.78
N GLU A 50 -18.80 1.00 -2.42
CA GLU A 50 -19.13 1.19 -3.83
C GLU A 50 -17.97 0.84 -4.78
N GLN A 51 -16.75 0.71 -4.25
CA GLN A 51 -15.57 0.41 -5.05
C GLN A 51 -15.32 -1.09 -5.16
N ILE A 52 -15.05 -1.55 -6.39
CA ILE A 52 -14.69 -2.94 -6.67
C ILE A 52 -13.18 -3.12 -6.42
N PRO A 53 -12.75 -4.15 -5.66
CA PRO A 53 -11.34 -4.50 -5.49
C PRO A 53 -10.72 -4.87 -6.84
N ASP A 54 -9.45 -4.56 -7.01
CA ASP A 54 -8.74 -4.84 -8.27
C ASP A 54 -8.60 -6.36 -8.47
N PRO A 55 -9.16 -6.95 -9.54
CA PRO A 55 -9.10 -8.40 -9.77
C PRO A 55 -7.68 -8.89 -10.07
N ASP A 56 -6.78 -8.01 -10.47
CA ASP A 56 -5.39 -8.36 -10.75
C ASP A 56 -4.54 -8.45 -9.48
N ILE A 57 -5.08 -8.17 -8.29
CA ILE A 57 -4.34 -8.27 -7.02
C ILE A 57 -4.79 -9.55 -6.30
N VAL A 58 -3.85 -10.45 -6.09
CA VAL A 58 -4.04 -11.71 -5.35
C VAL A 58 -3.22 -11.64 -4.06
N ILE A 59 -3.89 -11.87 -2.93
CA ILE A 59 -3.23 -11.95 -1.62
C ILE A 59 -3.01 -13.42 -1.31
N VAL A 60 -1.76 -13.81 -1.10
CA VAL A 60 -1.38 -15.11 -0.54
C VAL A 60 -1.27 -14.92 0.96
N ASP A 61 -2.20 -15.51 1.70
CA ASP A 61 -2.41 -15.18 3.10
C ASP A 61 -1.95 -16.29 4.04
N ILE A 62 -1.07 -15.98 4.99
CA ILE A 62 -0.77 -16.84 6.13
C ILE A 62 -1.86 -16.57 7.17
N ASP A 63 -3.01 -17.21 6.96
CA ASP A 63 -4.18 -17.21 7.83
C ASP A 63 -4.16 -18.36 8.85
N GLU A 64 -5.16 -18.42 9.73
CA GLU A 64 -5.25 -19.48 10.75
C GLU A 64 -5.32 -20.88 10.14
N HIS A 65 -5.97 -21.03 8.99
CA HIS A 65 -5.98 -22.27 8.22
C HIS A 65 -4.57 -22.66 7.79
N SER A 66 -3.83 -21.71 7.20
CA SER A 66 -2.46 -21.94 6.78
C SER A 66 -1.53 -22.25 7.95
N LEU A 67 -1.71 -21.60 9.09
CA LEU A 67 -0.96 -21.89 10.31
C LEU A 67 -1.24 -23.29 10.83
N ALA A 68 -2.50 -23.74 10.80
CA ALA A 68 -2.90 -25.07 11.26
C ALA A 68 -2.36 -26.17 10.34
N GLU A 69 -2.55 -26.05 9.03
CA GLU A 69 -2.11 -27.06 8.06
C GLU A 69 -0.58 -27.16 8.01
N MET A 70 0.12 -26.02 7.92
CA MET A 70 1.58 -26.01 7.84
C MET A 70 2.25 -26.41 9.17
N ALA A 71 1.56 -26.29 10.31
CA ALA A 71 2.11 -26.76 11.58
C ALA A 71 2.36 -28.27 11.59
N ALA A 72 1.56 -29.04 10.84
CA ALA A 72 1.74 -30.48 10.69
C ALA A 72 2.88 -30.82 9.72
N GLU A 73 3.08 -30.03 8.66
CA GLU A 73 4.07 -30.32 7.61
C GLU A 73 5.46 -29.73 7.88
N VAL A 74 5.51 -28.45 8.26
CA VAL A 74 6.73 -27.64 8.35
C VAL A 74 7.03 -27.20 9.79
N GLY A 75 6.02 -27.25 10.66
CA GLY A 75 6.10 -26.85 12.06
C GLY A 75 5.60 -25.43 12.32
N ARG A 76 5.85 -24.95 13.54
CA ARG A 76 5.32 -23.67 14.01
C ARG A 76 5.97 -22.49 13.27
N PHE A 77 5.16 -21.50 12.91
CA PHE A 77 5.64 -20.21 12.41
C PHE A 77 6.62 -19.57 13.42
N PRO A 78 7.71 -18.90 12.99
CA PRO A 78 8.11 -18.63 11.59
C PRO A 78 8.68 -19.85 10.87
N TRP A 79 8.25 -20.05 9.63
CA TRP A 79 8.73 -21.14 8.79
C TRP A 79 10.15 -20.88 8.25
N PRO A 80 10.89 -21.95 7.90
CA PRO A 80 12.17 -21.83 7.20
C PRO A 80 12.07 -21.03 5.91
N ARG A 81 13.15 -20.36 5.53
CA ARG A 81 13.21 -19.56 4.29
C ARG A 81 13.15 -20.43 3.03
N SER A 82 13.55 -21.70 3.10
CA SER A 82 13.38 -22.65 2.01
C SER A 82 11.91 -22.83 1.60
N VAL A 83 10.97 -22.83 2.56
CA VAL A 83 9.53 -22.95 2.28
C VAL A 83 9.00 -21.71 1.56
N HIS A 84 9.55 -20.53 1.86
CA HIS A 84 9.24 -19.31 1.12
C HIS A 84 9.88 -19.32 -0.28
N ALA A 85 11.09 -19.86 -0.41
CA ALA A 85 11.79 -19.99 -1.69
C ALA A 85 11.02 -20.90 -2.67
N GLU A 86 10.60 -22.09 -2.22
CA GLU A 86 9.80 -23.03 -3.02
C GLU A 86 8.46 -22.42 -3.46
N LEU A 87 7.78 -21.71 -2.56
CA LEU A 87 6.54 -21.02 -2.90
C LEU A 87 6.79 -19.96 -3.98
N VAL A 88 7.84 -19.16 -3.84
CA VAL A 88 8.18 -18.11 -4.82
C VAL A 88 8.51 -18.72 -6.16
N GLU A 89 9.31 -19.79 -6.23
CA GLU A 89 9.59 -20.46 -7.51
C GLU A 89 8.32 -20.94 -8.19
N GLY A 90 7.39 -21.54 -7.43
CA GLY A 90 6.13 -22.01 -7.96
C GLY A 90 5.22 -20.89 -8.46
N ILE A 91 5.19 -19.75 -7.76
CA ILE A 91 4.46 -18.54 -8.20
C ILE A 91 5.13 -17.94 -9.44
N ALA A 92 6.47 -17.82 -9.45
CA ALA A 92 7.24 -17.21 -10.53
C ALA A 92 7.07 -17.94 -11.87
N ARG A 93 6.89 -19.27 -11.87
CA ARG A 93 6.55 -20.05 -13.07
C ARG A 93 5.28 -19.58 -13.78
N GLN A 94 4.37 -18.90 -13.08
CA GLN A 94 3.14 -18.33 -13.64
C GLN A 94 3.34 -16.91 -14.21
N GLN A 95 4.56 -16.36 -14.11
CA GLN A 95 4.95 -15.04 -14.60
C GLN A 95 4.03 -13.89 -14.12
N PRO A 96 3.82 -13.72 -12.79
CA PRO A 96 3.08 -12.59 -12.27
C PRO A 96 3.80 -11.27 -12.60
N ARG A 97 3.05 -10.17 -12.62
CA ARG A 97 3.62 -8.83 -12.84
C ARG A 97 4.56 -8.41 -11.71
N ALA A 98 4.24 -8.81 -10.48
CA ALA A 98 5.06 -8.56 -9.30
C ALA A 98 4.74 -9.57 -8.19
N ILE A 99 5.75 -9.91 -7.40
CA ILE A 99 5.63 -10.70 -6.18
C ILE A 99 6.15 -9.83 -5.03
N ILE A 100 5.27 -9.53 -4.08
CA ILE A 100 5.55 -8.59 -2.99
C ILE A 100 5.54 -9.37 -1.69
N PHE A 101 6.65 -9.35 -0.97
CA PHE A 101 6.69 -9.86 0.39
C PHE A 101 6.25 -8.80 1.38
N ASP A 102 5.49 -9.27 2.35
CA ASP A 102 5.09 -8.51 3.51
C ASP A 102 5.60 -9.16 4.81
N ILE A 103 6.85 -9.63 4.75
CA ILE A 103 7.58 -10.26 5.83
C ILE A 103 8.99 -9.65 5.85
N LEU A 104 9.37 -9.09 6.99
CA LEU A 104 10.66 -8.44 7.19
C LEU A 104 11.68 -9.52 7.56
N PHE A 105 12.33 -10.12 6.55
CA PHE A 105 13.38 -11.13 6.72
C PHE A 105 14.68 -10.49 7.25
N SER A 106 14.64 -9.89 8.45
CA SER A 106 15.76 -9.14 9.04
C SER A 106 16.78 -10.01 9.77
N ASP A 107 16.32 -11.10 10.37
CA ASP A 107 17.15 -11.97 11.20
C ASP A 107 17.52 -13.27 10.46
N PRO A 108 18.79 -13.69 10.48
CA PRO A 108 19.23 -14.92 9.84
C PRO A 108 18.71 -16.14 10.58
N ASP A 109 18.35 -17.19 9.85
CA ASP A 109 18.01 -18.48 10.46
C ASP A 109 19.30 -19.24 10.80
N LEU A 110 19.84 -18.98 12.00
CA LEU A 110 21.11 -19.56 12.46
C LEU A 110 21.14 -21.09 12.48
N MET A 111 19.97 -21.74 12.51
CA MET A 111 19.88 -23.20 12.49
C MET A 111 19.80 -23.76 11.07
N ARG A 112 19.45 -22.93 10.07
CA ARG A 112 19.18 -23.35 8.69
C ARG A 112 19.65 -22.27 7.69
N LEU A 113 20.95 -21.95 7.73
CA LEU A 113 21.56 -20.95 6.84
C LEU A 113 21.35 -21.26 5.35
N GLU A 114 21.36 -22.55 4.98
CA GLU A 114 21.09 -23.00 3.61
C GLU A 114 19.72 -22.52 3.08
N GLY A 115 18.73 -22.34 3.96
CA GLY A 115 17.42 -21.83 3.59
C GLY A 115 17.45 -20.34 3.24
N ASP A 116 18.28 -19.55 3.93
CA ASP A 116 18.48 -18.13 3.62
C ASP A 116 19.20 -17.97 2.27
N ASP A 117 20.20 -18.82 2.01
CA ASP A 117 20.92 -18.86 0.74
C ASP A 117 20.00 -19.28 -0.43
N TYR A 118 19.15 -20.29 -0.22
CA TYR A 118 18.20 -20.73 -1.23
C TYR A 118 17.18 -19.64 -1.58
N LEU A 119 16.62 -18.96 -0.57
CA LEU A 119 15.73 -17.81 -0.83
C LEU A 119 16.48 -16.70 -1.58
N ALA A 120 17.72 -16.37 -1.18
CA ALA A 120 18.52 -15.37 -1.88
C ALA A 120 18.80 -15.73 -3.34
N GLU A 121 19.07 -17.01 -3.64
CA GLU A 121 19.26 -17.52 -4.99
C GLU A 121 17.98 -17.34 -5.82
N VAL A 122 16.83 -17.77 -5.30
CA VAL A 122 15.52 -17.62 -5.98
C VAL A 122 15.21 -16.14 -6.25
N LEU A 123 15.35 -15.28 -5.23
CA LEU A 123 15.11 -13.85 -5.38
C LEU A 123 16.07 -13.20 -6.39
N SER A 124 17.31 -13.69 -6.50
CA SER A 124 18.29 -13.14 -7.44
C SER A 124 17.95 -13.43 -8.91
N ARG A 125 17.19 -14.50 -9.18
CA ARG A 125 16.74 -14.90 -10.53
C ARG A 125 15.52 -14.12 -10.98
N GLU A 126 14.67 -13.71 -10.05
CA GLU A 126 13.39 -13.07 -10.34
C GLU A 126 13.49 -11.55 -10.33
N SER A 127 13.14 -10.89 -11.43
CA SER A 127 13.30 -9.42 -11.57
C SER A 127 12.16 -8.59 -10.94
N HIS A 128 11.09 -9.24 -10.47
CA HIS A 128 9.86 -8.57 -10.02
C HIS A 128 9.51 -8.90 -8.57
N MET A 129 10.54 -9.12 -7.74
CA MET A 129 10.41 -9.36 -6.31
C MET A 129 10.58 -8.06 -5.52
N PHE A 130 9.69 -7.80 -4.57
CA PHE A 130 9.75 -6.61 -3.71
C PHE A 130 9.75 -7.01 -2.24
N LEU A 131 10.68 -6.45 -1.47
CA LEU A 131 10.85 -6.75 -0.04
C LEU A 131 10.56 -5.52 0.83
N PRO A 132 10.01 -5.72 2.03
CA PRO A 132 9.75 -4.62 2.93
C PRO A 132 11.04 -4.17 3.64
N MET A 133 11.09 -2.88 3.96
CA MET A 133 12.01 -2.31 4.95
C MET A 133 11.21 -1.48 5.97
N LEU A 134 11.76 -1.23 7.14
CA LEU A 134 11.10 -0.44 8.17
C LEU A 134 12.03 0.68 8.65
N ARG A 135 11.59 1.93 8.55
CA ARG A 135 12.26 3.07 9.19
C ARG A 135 11.89 3.13 10.66
N LEU A 136 12.87 3.29 11.53
CA LEU A 136 12.69 3.55 12.95
C LEU A 136 12.83 5.07 13.18
N THR A 137 11.81 5.68 13.79
CA THR A 137 11.73 7.14 14.02
C THR A 137 11.87 7.51 15.48
N ASP A 138 12.32 6.59 16.33
CA ASP A 138 12.41 6.71 17.78
C ASP A 138 13.72 7.37 18.28
N GLY A 139 14.41 8.10 17.41
CA GLY A 139 15.50 9.01 17.80
C GLY A 139 16.91 8.41 17.81
N ASN A 140 17.11 7.16 17.38
CA ASN A 140 18.44 6.53 17.32
C ASN A 140 19.09 6.57 15.91
N ASP A 141 18.77 7.58 15.11
CA ASP A 141 19.26 7.71 13.73
C ASP A 141 20.80 7.78 13.64
N ALA A 142 21.47 8.35 14.64
CA ALA A 142 22.93 8.49 14.69
C ALA A 142 23.67 7.14 14.65
N GLY A 143 23.09 6.08 15.20
CA GLY A 143 23.65 4.72 15.16
C GLY A 143 23.27 3.92 13.91
N GLY A 144 22.48 4.52 13.01
CA GLY A 144 21.87 3.85 11.88
C GLY A 144 22.73 3.74 10.63
N LEU A 145 22.04 3.43 9.53
CA LEU A 145 22.60 3.28 8.19
C LEU A 145 22.96 4.65 7.59
N SER A 146 24.16 4.77 7.00
CA SER A 146 24.55 5.95 6.21
C SER A 146 23.78 6.01 4.89
N LEU A 147 23.04 7.10 4.67
CA LEU A 147 22.27 7.30 3.44
C LEU A 147 23.15 7.66 2.23
N GLY A 148 24.20 8.47 2.41
CA GLY A 148 25.15 8.78 1.34
C GLY A 148 25.87 7.54 0.79
N GLU A 149 26.27 6.64 1.68
CA GLU A 149 27.02 5.43 1.32
C GLU A 149 26.12 4.29 0.80
N HIS A 150 24.91 4.15 1.35
CA HIS A 150 24.09 2.96 1.14
C HIS A 150 22.70 3.24 0.58
N GLY A 151 22.16 4.44 0.77
CA GLY A 151 20.78 4.79 0.41
C GLY A 151 20.44 4.49 -1.05
N ARG A 152 21.28 4.93 -2.00
CA ARG A 152 21.07 4.68 -3.44
C ARG A 152 20.97 3.19 -3.79
N ARG A 153 21.72 2.32 -3.12
CA ARG A 153 21.66 0.85 -3.33
C ARG A 153 20.36 0.24 -2.80
N LEU A 154 19.71 0.91 -1.86
CA LEU A 154 18.44 0.48 -1.26
C LEU A 154 17.22 1.13 -1.95
N GLY A 155 17.42 1.86 -3.05
CA GLY A 155 16.36 2.61 -3.73
C GLY A 155 15.95 3.91 -3.02
N ILE A 156 16.74 4.37 -2.04
CA ILE A 156 16.52 5.65 -1.35
C ILE A 156 17.17 6.76 -2.17
N MET A 157 16.38 7.77 -2.52
CA MET A 157 16.79 8.82 -3.46
C MET A 157 17.18 10.09 -2.73
N ALA A 158 18.31 10.68 -3.11
CA ALA A 158 18.73 11.98 -2.57
C ALA A 158 17.89 13.10 -3.19
N GLY A 159 17.23 13.91 -2.36
CA GLY A 159 16.61 15.16 -2.77
C GLY A 159 17.62 16.30 -2.93
N LYS A 160 17.15 17.48 -3.34
CA LYS A 160 18.01 18.67 -3.51
C LYS A 160 18.65 19.17 -2.21
N ALA A 161 18.00 18.91 -1.08
CA ALA A 161 18.45 19.30 0.25
C ALA A 161 18.99 18.10 1.05
N ALA A 162 19.36 17.00 0.37
CA ALA A 162 19.86 15.80 1.01
C ALA A 162 21.18 16.06 1.75
N VAL A 163 21.23 15.67 3.02
CA VAL A 163 22.44 15.71 3.85
C VAL A 163 23.24 14.43 3.60
N GLU A 164 24.44 14.51 3.02
CA GLU A 164 25.18 13.33 2.54
C GLU A 164 25.61 12.38 3.67
N ASP A 165 25.96 12.92 4.84
CA ASP A 165 26.34 12.17 6.04
C ASP A 165 25.15 11.78 6.93
N ALA A 166 23.92 11.99 6.46
CA ALA A 166 22.72 11.60 7.18
C ALA A 166 22.71 10.10 7.45
N ARG A 167 22.33 9.75 8.68
CA ARG A 167 22.15 8.36 9.11
C ARG A 167 20.71 8.16 9.54
N VAL A 168 20.20 6.96 9.29
CA VAL A 168 18.83 6.59 9.69
C VAL A 168 18.78 5.21 10.30
N ALA A 169 18.03 5.08 11.39
CA ALA A 169 17.76 3.79 12.00
C ALA A 169 16.73 3.05 11.14
N MET A 170 17.08 1.87 10.65
CA MET A 170 16.20 1.06 9.81
C MET A 170 16.38 -0.42 10.10
N VAL A 171 15.30 -1.18 9.92
CA VAL A 171 15.35 -2.63 9.83
C VAL A 171 15.27 -3.01 8.35
N LEU A 172 16.32 -3.64 7.87
CA LEU A 172 16.47 -4.10 6.49
C LEU A 172 16.35 -5.62 6.43
N PRO A 173 15.94 -6.19 5.28
CA PRO A 173 16.13 -7.61 5.02
C PRO A 173 17.61 -8.00 5.04
N LEU A 174 17.87 -9.29 5.15
CA LEU A 174 19.23 -9.85 5.08
C LEU A 174 19.98 -9.32 3.84
N PRO A 175 21.28 -8.98 3.96
CA PRO A 175 22.09 -8.49 2.85
C PRO A 175 22.11 -9.39 1.61
N ALA A 176 21.93 -10.70 1.78
CA ALA A 176 21.84 -11.65 0.68
C ALA A 176 20.58 -11.44 -0.19
N LEU A 177 19.49 -10.94 0.39
CA LEU A 177 18.18 -10.76 -0.25
C LEU A 177 18.02 -9.42 -0.96
N ILE A 178 18.84 -8.41 -0.63
CA ILE A 178 18.67 -7.02 -1.11
C ILE A 178 19.38 -6.72 -2.44
N LYS A 179 19.91 -7.74 -3.15
CA LYS A 179 20.78 -7.56 -4.32
C LYS A 179 20.14 -6.74 -5.47
N GLN A 180 18.83 -6.77 -5.60
CA GLN A 180 18.12 -6.09 -6.71
C GLN A 180 17.56 -4.70 -6.34
N GLY A 181 17.72 -4.23 -5.09
CA GLY A 181 17.30 -2.87 -4.70
C GLY A 181 15.79 -2.59 -4.73
N HIS A 182 14.95 -3.61 -4.91
CA HIS A 182 13.48 -3.50 -4.85
C HIS A 182 12.96 -3.51 -3.41
N LEU A 183 13.38 -2.49 -2.64
CA LEU A 183 12.98 -2.30 -1.26
C LEU A 183 11.96 -1.18 -1.14
N GLY A 184 11.08 -1.28 -0.14
CA GLY A 184 10.22 -0.16 0.21
C GLY A 184 9.72 -0.19 1.63
N ALA A 185 9.54 0.99 2.19
CA ALA A 185 9.11 1.20 3.57
C ALA A 185 7.68 0.70 3.78
N ILE A 186 7.47 -0.02 4.89
CA ILE A 186 6.14 -0.48 5.35
C ILE A 186 5.67 0.25 6.61
N ASN A 187 6.20 1.45 6.85
CA ASN A 187 5.85 2.30 7.98
C ASN A 187 4.35 2.59 8.03
N PHE A 188 3.80 2.60 9.24
CA PHE A 188 2.42 2.94 9.51
C PHE A 188 2.36 4.36 10.06
N LEU A 189 1.54 5.21 9.44
CA LEU A 189 1.30 6.57 9.90
C LEU A 189 -0.01 6.57 10.70
N GLU A 190 0.10 6.80 12.00
CA GLU A 190 -1.03 6.96 12.91
C GLU A 190 -1.34 8.45 13.06
N ASP A 191 -2.62 8.80 12.97
CA ASP A 191 -3.09 10.10 13.45
C ASP A 191 -3.12 10.11 14.99
N GLU A 192 -3.40 11.25 15.61
CA GLU A 192 -3.39 11.40 17.08
C GLU A 192 -4.36 10.45 17.81
N ASP A 193 -5.45 10.07 17.13
CA ASP A 193 -6.41 9.10 17.63
C ASP A 193 -5.96 7.64 17.42
N GLY A 194 -4.78 7.39 16.89
CA GLY A 194 -4.23 6.06 16.61
C GLY A 194 -4.84 5.38 15.38
N VAL A 195 -5.62 6.10 14.57
CA VAL A 195 -6.18 5.56 13.32
C VAL A 195 -5.27 5.92 12.16
N GLY A 196 -4.95 4.92 11.33
CA GLY A 196 -4.20 5.15 10.10
C GLY A 196 -5.11 5.58 8.96
N ARG A 197 -5.17 6.89 8.67
CA ARG A 197 -5.90 7.44 7.52
C ARG A 197 -4.99 7.76 6.33
N ARG A 198 -3.69 7.93 6.59
CA ARG A 198 -2.69 8.30 5.59
C ARG A 198 -1.66 7.20 5.39
N TYR A 199 -1.02 7.25 4.23
CA TYR A 199 0.10 6.38 3.89
C TYR A 199 1.19 7.21 3.22
N ALA A 200 2.43 7.07 3.69
CA ALA A 200 3.58 7.72 3.05
C ALA A 200 3.80 7.12 1.67
N ILE A 201 3.87 7.96 0.63
CA ILE A 201 4.44 7.57 -0.66
C ILE A 201 5.95 7.47 -0.50
N ASP A 202 6.54 8.55 0.00
CA ASP A 202 7.96 8.65 0.33
C ASP A 202 8.09 9.28 1.72
N ILE A 203 8.99 8.73 2.54
CA ILE A 203 9.29 9.23 3.87
C ILE A 203 10.53 10.10 3.76
N ASP A 204 10.40 11.39 4.09
CA ASP A 204 11.56 12.27 4.18
C ASP A 204 12.43 11.90 5.40
N ALA A 205 13.74 11.86 5.17
CA ALA A 205 14.74 11.73 6.20
C ALA A 205 15.96 12.57 5.84
N TYR A 206 16.08 13.77 6.42
CA TYR A 206 17.21 14.68 6.18
C TYR A 206 17.37 15.03 4.68
N GLY A 207 16.25 15.25 3.98
CA GLY A 207 16.22 15.54 2.54
C GLY A 207 16.41 14.33 1.64
N TRP A 208 16.48 13.12 2.20
CA TRP A 208 16.42 11.86 1.47
C TRP A 208 14.99 11.32 1.42
N SER A 209 14.62 10.79 0.25
CA SER A 209 13.31 10.22 -0.03
C SER A 209 13.39 8.69 0.09
N ILE A 210 12.83 8.15 1.18
CA ILE A 210 12.72 6.71 1.42
C ILE A 210 11.40 6.23 0.82
N PRO A 211 11.39 5.46 -0.27
CA PRO A 211 10.16 5.07 -0.92
C PRO A 211 9.39 4.03 -0.10
N SER A 212 8.07 4.14 -0.11
CA SER A 212 7.20 3.08 0.42
C SER A 212 7.16 1.86 -0.50
N LEU A 213 6.85 0.69 0.06
CA LEU A 213 6.74 -0.55 -0.72
C LEU A 213 5.74 -0.43 -1.89
N PRO A 214 4.54 0.14 -1.71
CA PRO A 214 3.62 0.46 -2.80
C PRO A 214 4.19 1.40 -3.86
N ALA A 215 4.96 2.42 -3.46
CA ALA A 215 5.58 3.37 -4.38
C ALA A 215 6.69 2.69 -5.20
N THR A 216 7.55 1.87 -4.58
CA THR A 216 8.58 1.08 -5.26
C THR A 216 7.98 0.15 -6.31
N VAL A 217 6.92 -0.59 -5.94
CA VAL A 217 6.18 -1.46 -6.87
C VAL A 217 5.58 -0.65 -8.03
N SER A 218 4.92 0.46 -7.71
CA SER A 218 4.27 1.30 -8.73
C SER A 218 5.28 1.85 -9.73
N ARG A 219 6.44 2.35 -9.26
CA ARG A 219 7.53 2.84 -10.12
C ARG A 219 8.09 1.72 -11.00
N ALA A 220 8.36 0.55 -10.43
CA ALA A 220 8.90 -0.59 -11.18
C ALA A 220 7.93 -1.13 -12.25
N LEU A 221 6.62 -1.03 -12.01
CA LEU A 221 5.58 -1.41 -12.96
C LEU A 221 5.17 -0.26 -13.90
N ASN A 222 5.88 0.87 -13.89
CA ASN A 222 5.60 2.07 -14.69
C ASN A 222 4.19 2.66 -14.46
N TYR A 223 3.64 2.49 -13.26
CA TYR A 223 2.43 3.19 -12.86
C TYR A 223 2.75 4.60 -12.35
N PRO A 224 1.86 5.57 -12.63
CA PRO A 224 2.03 6.93 -12.13
C PRO A 224 1.94 6.98 -10.60
N VAL A 225 3.01 7.50 -9.99
CA VAL A 225 3.08 7.79 -8.55
C VAL A 225 2.88 9.29 -8.36
N PRO A 226 1.93 9.72 -7.50
CA PRO A 226 1.72 11.13 -7.21
C PRO A 226 2.98 11.80 -6.63
N ASP A 227 3.22 13.05 -7.00
CA ASP A 227 4.30 13.88 -6.47
C ASP A 227 3.86 14.57 -5.16
N GLN A 228 3.64 13.76 -4.12
CA GLN A 228 3.27 14.20 -2.78
C GLN A 228 3.83 13.23 -1.75
N GLU A 229 4.13 13.72 -0.54
CA GLU A 229 4.71 12.88 0.53
C GLU A 229 3.75 11.79 1.02
N ASN A 230 2.45 12.12 1.11
CA ASN A 230 1.44 11.27 1.73
C ASN A 230 0.18 11.20 0.89
N ILE A 231 -0.48 10.04 0.87
CA ILE A 231 -1.82 9.85 0.30
C ILE A 231 -2.84 9.52 1.39
N GLN A 232 -4.09 9.90 1.14
CA GLN A 232 -5.23 9.40 1.92
C GLN A 232 -5.53 7.97 1.50
N LEU A 233 -5.72 7.09 2.48
CA LEU A 233 -6.04 5.69 2.25
C LEU A 233 -7.44 5.56 1.68
N SER A 234 -7.53 5.15 0.42
CA SER A 234 -8.79 4.80 -0.22
C SER A 234 -8.98 3.28 -0.20
N TRP A 235 -10.03 2.84 0.49
CA TRP A 235 -10.40 1.43 0.58
C TRP A 235 -11.27 1.02 -0.61
N ARG A 236 -11.09 -0.22 -1.08
CA ARG A 236 -11.84 -0.79 -2.21
C ARG A 236 -12.60 -2.03 -1.75
N GLY A 237 -13.91 -1.91 -1.65
CA GLY A 237 -14.81 -2.94 -1.16
C GLY A 237 -14.82 -3.04 0.36
N GLU A 238 -15.53 -4.05 0.84
CA GLU A 238 -15.60 -4.37 2.27
C GLU A 238 -14.30 -4.98 2.82
N ARG A 239 -14.31 -5.31 4.11
CA ARG A 239 -13.17 -5.98 4.74
C ARG A 239 -12.91 -7.32 4.03
N LEU A 240 -11.64 -7.56 3.70
CA LEU A 240 -11.17 -8.77 3.01
C LEU A 240 -11.74 -8.99 1.59
N SER A 241 -12.11 -7.92 0.88
CA SER A 241 -12.70 -7.95 -0.46
C SER A 241 -11.81 -8.48 -1.59
N TYR A 242 -10.48 -8.37 -1.46
CA TYR A 242 -9.52 -8.85 -2.46
C TYR A 242 -9.51 -10.37 -2.57
N ARG A 243 -9.18 -10.90 -3.76
CA ARG A 243 -8.98 -12.35 -3.95
C ARG A 243 -7.85 -12.83 -3.03
N ARG A 244 -8.16 -13.81 -2.19
CA ARG A 244 -7.19 -14.43 -1.28
C ARG A 244 -7.01 -15.90 -1.59
N ILE A 245 -5.79 -16.38 -1.42
CA ILE A 245 -5.43 -17.78 -1.47
C ILE A 245 -4.69 -18.08 -0.18
N PRO A 246 -5.15 -19.05 0.64
CA PRO A 246 -4.40 -19.48 1.81
C PRO A 246 -3.00 -19.95 1.39
N TYR A 247 -1.98 -19.59 2.17
CA TYR A 247 -0.59 -19.96 1.91
C TYR A 247 -0.45 -21.48 1.81
N ALA A 248 -1.03 -22.23 2.76
CA ALA A 248 -0.93 -23.69 2.80
C ALA A 248 -1.51 -24.33 1.53
N ASP A 249 -2.70 -23.90 1.13
CA ASP A 249 -3.35 -24.42 -0.07
C ASP A 249 -2.52 -24.15 -1.34
N LEU A 250 -1.90 -22.98 -1.45
CA LEU A 250 -1.04 -22.66 -2.59
C LEU A 250 0.26 -23.48 -2.56
N TYR A 251 0.85 -23.63 -1.38
CA TYR A 251 2.05 -24.44 -1.19
C TYR A 251 1.81 -25.91 -1.57
N GLN A 252 0.72 -26.51 -1.10
CA GLN A 252 0.34 -27.89 -1.43
C GLN A 252 0.03 -28.07 -2.92
N ASP A 253 -0.69 -27.14 -3.55
CA ASP A 253 -0.98 -27.19 -5.00
C ASP A 253 0.30 -27.24 -5.84
N LEU A 254 1.31 -26.45 -5.45
CA LEU A 254 2.60 -26.38 -6.12
C LEU A 254 3.40 -27.68 -5.95
N GLN A 255 3.37 -28.29 -4.77
CA GLN A 255 3.99 -29.60 -4.52
C GLN A 255 3.35 -30.70 -5.37
N LEU A 256 2.02 -30.63 -5.55
CA LEU A 256 1.28 -31.58 -6.38
C LEU A 256 1.42 -31.32 -7.89
N GLN A 257 2.17 -30.28 -8.30
CA GLN A 257 2.24 -29.76 -9.68
C GLN A 257 0.86 -29.53 -10.32
N ARG A 258 -0.17 -29.37 -9.49
CA ARG A 258 -1.53 -29.08 -9.91
C ARG A 258 -1.67 -27.57 -9.89
N SER A 259 -1.17 -26.89 -10.93
CA SER A 259 -1.39 -25.45 -11.06
C SER A 259 -2.85 -25.16 -11.44
N GLN A 260 -3.77 -25.35 -10.50
CA GLN A 260 -5.21 -25.12 -10.69
C GLN A 260 -5.62 -23.67 -10.40
N ARG A 261 -4.74 -22.86 -9.81
CA ARG A 261 -5.02 -21.49 -9.39
C ARG A 261 -4.11 -20.49 -10.12
N PRO A 262 -4.56 -19.87 -11.22
CA PRO A 262 -3.75 -18.92 -11.97
C PRO A 262 -3.51 -17.63 -11.16
N ILE A 263 -2.26 -17.20 -11.13
CA ILE A 263 -1.72 -15.95 -10.58
C ILE A 263 -1.07 -15.16 -11.73
N SER A 264 -1.89 -14.47 -12.53
CA SER A 264 -1.42 -13.65 -13.67
C SER A 264 -1.19 -12.17 -13.31
N GLY A 265 -1.52 -11.78 -12.08
CA GLY A 265 -1.53 -10.39 -11.61
C GLY A 265 -0.36 -10.04 -10.69
N VAL A 266 -0.64 -9.26 -9.65
CA VAL A 266 0.28 -8.96 -8.54
C VAL A 266 -0.01 -9.93 -7.40
N ALA A 267 0.99 -10.69 -6.99
CA ALA A 267 0.92 -11.57 -5.84
C ALA A 267 1.50 -10.87 -4.61
N ILE A 268 0.73 -10.80 -3.52
CA ILE A 268 1.17 -10.23 -2.25
C ILE A 268 1.21 -11.34 -1.22
N LEU A 269 2.41 -11.75 -0.80
CA LEU A 269 2.62 -12.73 0.25
C LEU A 269 2.57 -12.03 1.60
N ARG A 270 1.54 -12.34 2.38
CA ARG A 270 1.17 -11.61 3.58
C ARG A 270 0.94 -12.55 4.75
N LYS A 271 1.31 -12.09 5.94
CA LYS A 271 0.84 -12.69 7.19
C LYS A 271 -0.42 -11.98 7.69
N HIS A 272 -1.55 -12.68 7.74
CA HIS A 272 -2.78 -12.18 8.36
C HIS A 272 -3.03 -12.91 9.67
N VAL A 273 -2.55 -12.32 10.75
CA VAL A 273 -2.84 -12.82 12.10
C VAL A 273 -4.11 -12.13 12.60
N LEU A 274 -5.22 -12.87 12.58
CA LEU A 274 -6.45 -12.53 13.31
C LEU A 274 -6.30 -12.98 14.77
N GLY A 275 -5.31 -12.43 15.48
CA GLY A 275 -5.03 -12.84 16.85
C GLY A 275 -3.65 -12.48 17.37
N ILE A 276 -3.55 -11.35 18.08
CA ILE A 276 -2.54 -11.14 19.13
C ILE A 276 -1.06 -11.26 18.69
N GLN A 277 -0.58 -10.74 17.55
CA GLN A 277 0.87 -10.47 17.38
C GLN A 277 1.16 -9.31 16.41
N ALA A 278 0.82 -8.08 16.85
CA ALA A 278 1.52 -6.85 16.46
C ALA A 278 2.63 -6.49 17.48
N GLN A 279 3.23 -7.51 18.12
CA GLN A 279 4.16 -7.36 19.25
C GLN A 279 5.56 -6.87 18.88
N ALA A 280 5.83 -6.50 17.62
CA ALA A 280 7.07 -5.81 17.24
C ALA A 280 7.00 -4.28 17.40
N SER A 281 5.86 -3.69 17.82
CA SER A 281 5.69 -2.24 17.93
C SER A 281 5.70 -1.69 19.36
N GLY A 282 5.81 -2.53 20.39
CA GLY A 282 5.92 -2.06 21.79
C GLY A 282 4.74 -1.21 22.30
N LYS A 283 3.64 -1.09 21.56
CA LYS A 283 2.46 -0.31 21.95
C LYS A 283 1.21 -1.20 21.96
N TYR A 284 0.67 -1.37 23.16
CA TYR A 284 -0.60 -2.04 23.42
C TYR A 284 -1.75 -1.27 22.76
N LEU A 285 -2.40 -1.83 21.73
CA LEU A 285 -3.64 -1.28 21.18
C LEU A 285 -4.66 -2.40 20.88
N THR A 286 -5.50 -2.68 21.88
CA THR A 286 -6.81 -3.31 21.72
C THR A 286 -7.80 -2.27 21.18
N ARG A 287 -8.09 -2.29 19.86
CA ARG A 287 -9.19 -1.49 19.27
C ARG A 287 -9.97 -2.25 18.19
N PRO A 288 -11.28 -1.97 17.98
CA PRO A 288 -12.19 -2.78 17.14
C PRO A 288 -11.98 -2.65 15.62
N PHE A 289 -11.01 -1.85 15.17
CA PHE A 289 -10.64 -1.67 13.76
C PHE A 289 -9.14 -1.94 13.55
N MET A 290 -8.71 -3.17 13.84
CA MET A 290 -7.54 -3.77 13.22
C MET A 290 -7.90 -5.20 12.80
N PRO A 291 -7.49 -5.62 11.59
CA PRO A 291 -6.33 -6.49 11.54
C PRO A 291 -5.45 -6.22 10.32
N THR A 292 -4.20 -5.81 10.57
CA THR A 292 -3.05 -5.73 9.65
C THR A 292 -3.09 -4.62 8.58
N ALA A 293 -2.01 -3.83 8.52
CA ALA A 293 -1.74 -2.64 7.71
C ALA A 293 -2.37 -2.57 6.27
N PRO A 294 -2.64 -1.37 5.74
CA PRO A 294 -3.15 -1.21 4.38
C PRO A 294 -1.99 -1.52 3.41
N ARG A 295 -2.00 -2.68 2.78
CA ARG A 295 -0.92 -3.04 1.84
C ARG A 295 -1.44 -3.34 0.43
N PRO A 296 -2.53 -4.11 0.25
CA PRO A 296 -3.13 -4.30 -1.09
C PRO A 296 -3.82 -3.04 -1.62
N SER A 297 -4.52 -2.30 -0.75
CA SER A 297 -5.20 -1.05 -1.09
C SER A 297 -4.22 0.07 -1.42
N CYS A 298 -3.05 0.12 -0.77
CA CYS A 298 -2.04 1.17 -1.00
C CYS A 298 -1.41 1.09 -2.38
N VAL A 299 -1.07 -0.11 -2.89
CA VAL A 299 -0.52 -0.26 -4.25
C VAL A 299 -1.47 0.38 -5.25
N ARG A 300 -2.77 0.06 -5.20
CA ARG A 300 -3.74 0.68 -6.11
C ARG A 300 -4.06 2.13 -5.74
N CYS A 301 -4.01 2.53 -4.47
CA CYS A 301 -4.26 3.91 -4.05
C CYS A 301 -3.18 4.86 -4.60
N VAL A 302 -1.91 4.44 -4.57
CA VAL A 302 -0.80 5.11 -5.28
C VAL A 302 -1.09 5.17 -6.78
N ILE A 303 -1.50 4.06 -7.41
CA ILE A 303 -1.82 4.01 -8.85
C ILE A 303 -3.06 4.84 -9.24
N THR A 304 -4.04 5.05 -8.34
CA THR A 304 -5.34 5.69 -8.67
C THR A 304 -5.46 7.13 -8.24
N SER A 305 -4.72 7.57 -7.21
CA SER A 305 -4.63 8.99 -6.82
C SER A 305 -4.03 9.86 -7.91
N SER A 306 -3.14 9.32 -8.74
CA SER A 306 -2.61 10.01 -9.93
C SER A 306 -3.67 10.26 -11.02
N ARG A 307 -4.74 9.45 -11.11
CA ARG A 307 -5.85 9.68 -12.05
C ARG A 307 -6.86 10.72 -11.54
N LEU A 308 -6.95 10.91 -10.22
CA LEU A 308 -7.88 11.86 -9.61
C LEU A 308 -7.45 13.33 -9.81
N TYR A 309 -6.18 13.60 -10.16
CA TYR A 309 -5.69 14.95 -10.46
C TYR A 309 -5.63 15.30 -11.97
N THR A 310 -5.88 14.34 -12.86
CA THR A 310 -6.19 14.63 -14.27
C THR A 310 -7.70 14.59 -14.47
N THR A 311 -8.38 15.67 -14.07
CA THR A 311 -9.74 15.93 -14.52
C THR A 311 -9.76 16.09 -16.04
N PRO A 312 -10.52 15.30 -16.81
CA PRO A 312 -10.93 15.76 -18.13
C PRO A 312 -11.91 16.90 -17.89
N SER A 313 -11.54 18.07 -18.38
CA SER A 313 -12.39 19.27 -18.43
C SER A 313 -13.83 18.91 -18.80
N VAL A 314 -14.74 19.17 -17.85
CA VAL A 314 -16.18 19.04 -17.96
C VAL A 314 -16.64 19.80 -19.21
N THR A 315 -16.94 19.06 -20.28
CA THR A 315 -17.64 19.62 -21.43
C THR A 315 -19.10 19.20 -21.30
N LEU A 316 -19.95 20.13 -20.88
CA LEU A 316 -21.41 20.01 -20.89
C LEU A 316 -21.88 19.58 -22.30
N ARG A 317 -22.19 18.30 -22.48
CA ARG A 317 -22.98 17.85 -23.63
C ARG A 317 -24.46 17.92 -23.26
N ARG A 318 -25.13 18.92 -23.83
CA ARG A 318 -26.58 19.07 -23.84
C ARG A 318 -27.26 17.81 -24.36
N HIS A 319 -28.30 17.40 -23.64
CA HIS A 319 -29.32 16.47 -24.08
C HIS A 319 -29.82 16.74 -25.50
N LYS A 320 -29.80 15.73 -26.36
CA LYS A 320 -30.87 15.46 -27.32
C LYS A 320 -31.09 13.95 -27.39
N ALA A 321 -32.28 13.55 -26.93
CA ALA A 321 -32.79 12.20 -26.98
C ALA A 321 -33.42 11.89 -28.35
N ALA A 322 -33.73 10.61 -28.53
CA ALA A 322 -34.69 10.00 -29.45
C ALA A 322 -34.19 9.49 -30.82
N ALA A 323 -33.84 8.19 -30.81
CA ALA A 323 -34.58 7.11 -31.47
C ALA A 323 -35.00 7.27 -32.95
N ALA A 324 -34.32 6.45 -33.78
CA ALA A 324 -34.86 5.51 -34.75
C ALA A 324 -36.28 5.74 -35.34
N SER A 325 -36.31 6.04 -36.64
CA SER A 325 -37.13 5.41 -37.69
C SER A 325 -36.56 5.96 -39.01
N SER A 326 -36.50 5.28 -40.16
CA SER A 326 -37.30 4.21 -40.70
C SER A 326 -36.56 3.65 -41.92
N SER A 327 -36.87 2.39 -42.21
CA SER A 327 -36.75 1.65 -43.47
C SER A 327 -36.14 2.33 -44.71
N SER A 328 -35.31 1.55 -45.41
CA SER A 328 -35.50 1.14 -46.82
C SER A 328 -34.27 1.35 -47.70
N PHE A 329 -34.21 0.51 -48.73
CA PHE A 329 -33.29 0.51 -49.88
C PHE A 329 -31.85 0.02 -49.60
N ALA A 330 -31.59 -1.28 -49.68
CA ALA A 330 -31.39 -2.05 -50.92
C ALA A 330 -30.01 -1.86 -51.57
N ARG A 331 -29.35 -3.01 -51.73
CA ARG A 331 -28.55 -3.40 -52.90
C ARG A 331 -27.19 -2.71 -53.10
N ALA A 332 -26.18 -3.57 -53.10
CA ALA A 332 -25.39 -3.92 -54.29
C ALA A 332 -23.89 -3.59 -54.21
N LEU A 333 -23.12 -4.66 -54.51
CA LEU A 333 -21.77 -4.69 -55.14
C LEU A 333 -20.60 -4.47 -54.17
N ASN A 334 -19.83 -5.52 -53.85
CA ASN A 334 -18.72 -6.11 -54.64
C ASN A 334 -17.49 -5.19 -54.76
N TYR A 335 -16.32 -5.84 -54.62
CA TYR A 335 -14.94 -5.36 -54.82
C TYR A 335 -14.36 -4.58 -53.62
N GLU A 336 -13.27 -4.96 -52.96
CA GLU A 336 -12.20 -5.97 -53.13
C GLU A 336 -11.69 -6.38 -51.74
#